data_AF-A0A8S3RE86-F1
#
_entry.id   AF-A0A8S3RE86-F1
#
_cell.length_a   1.000
_cell.length_b   1.000
_cell.length_c   1.000
_cell.angle_alpha   90.00
_cell.angle_beta   90.00
_cell.angle_gamma   90.00
#
_symmetry.space_group_name_H-M   'P 1'
#
loop_
_entity.id
_entity.type
_entity.pdbx_description
1 polymer ?
#
loop_
_entity_poly.entity_id
_entity_poly.type
_entity_poly.pdbx_seq_one_letter_code
_entity_poly.pdbx_strand_id
1 'polypeptide(L)'
;MNDENSINLINSCIANIESCNGIQVELDNIYNEFINVIHNEMNDKLDKKIKIMNSVNNKKRRFKKRWWTDELTVKWNQVCLAEKQYLHCTKVNSNTYLRQIYVSKRKEFDKLAQQSKRQYWHICQEELVNLNKNDPRQFWRKIGNIGIGNDRQSKIPNEMLRSDESVTNNMDDVLQI
;
A
#
# COMPACT_ATOMS: atom_id res chain seq x y z
N MET A 1 63.79 -33.23 23.39
CA MET A 1 64.00 -32.35 22.21
C MET A 1 62.75 -32.18 21.31
N ASN A 2 61.59 -32.74 21.63
CA ASN A 2 60.33 -32.53 20.86
C ASN A 2 59.36 -31.50 21.47
N ASP A 3 59.59 -31.07 22.70
CA ASP A 3 58.67 -30.20 23.45
C ASP A 3 58.70 -28.75 22.98
N GLU A 4 59.89 -28.21 22.68
CA GLU A 4 60.07 -26.81 22.30
C GLU A 4 59.44 -26.48 20.93
N ASN A 5 59.56 -27.41 19.97
CA ASN A 5 58.85 -27.29 18.69
C ASN A 5 57.33 -27.38 18.85
N SER A 6 56.85 -28.22 19.77
CA SER A 6 55.42 -28.35 20.05
C SER A 6 54.86 -27.09 20.69
N ILE A 7 55.61 -26.47 21.62
CA ILE A 7 55.26 -25.20 22.26
C ILE A 7 55.23 -24.06 21.23
N ASN A 8 56.21 -23.99 20.32
CA ASN A 8 56.24 -22.97 19.28
C ASN A 8 55.06 -23.08 18.29
N LEU A 9 54.65 -24.32 17.96
CA LEU A 9 53.47 -24.57 17.12
C LEU A 9 52.17 -24.18 17.84
N ILE A 10 52.05 -24.47 19.13
CA ILE A 10 50.90 -24.08 19.95
C ILE A 10 50.80 -22.55 20.04
N ASN A 11 51.90 -21.86 20.33
CA ASN A 11 51.93 -20.40 20.41
C ASN A 11 51.58 -19.73 19.07
N SER A 12 52.07 -20.29 17.96
CA SER A 12 51.70 -19.83 16.62
C SER A 12 50.21 -20.05 16.32
N CYS A 13 49.66 -21.18 16.77
CA CYS A 13 48.23 -21.48 16.61
C CYS A 13 47.36 -20.52 17.44
N ILE A 14 47.76 -20.22 18.69
CA ILE A 14 47.08 -19.24 19.54
C ILE A 14 47.10 -17.86 18.90
N ALA A 15 48.25 -17.38 18.44
CA ALA A 15 48.37 -16.08 17.78
C ALA A 15 47.48 -15.99 16.51
N ASN A 16 47.38 -17.09 15.75
CA ASN A 16 46.48 -17.15 14.60
C ASN A 16 45.00 -17.09 15.01
N ILE A 17 44.59 -17.81 16.06
CA ILE A 17 43.22 -17.77 16.58
C ILE A 17 42.87 -16.38 17.08
N GLU A 18 43.77 -15.72 17.82
CA GLU A 18 43.57 -14.37 18.32
C GLU A 18 43.45 -13.35 17.19
N SER A 19 44.28 -13.48 16.15
CA SER A 19 44.19 -12.67 14.93
C SER A 19 42.87 -12.87 14.20
N CYS A 20 42.45 -14.13 14.00
CA CYS A 20 41.16 -14.45 13.39
C CYS A 20 39.98 -13.90 14.22
N ASN A 21 40.06 -13.97 15.55
CA ASN A 21 39.03 -13.44 16.43
C ASN A 21 38.98 -11.90 16.36
N GLY A 22 40.13 -11.23 16.28
CA GLY A 22 40.19 -9.78 16.07
C GLY A 22 39.52 -9.35 14.76
N ILE A 23 39.79 -10.07 13.68
CA ILE A 23 39.14 -9.84 12.37
C ILE A 23 37.64 -10.05 12.46
N GLN A 24 37.17 -11.09 13.16
CA GLN A 24 35.73 -11.34 13.33
C GLN A 24 35.05 -10.19 14.07
N VAL A 25 35.65 -9.68 15.15
CA VAL A 25 35.13 -8.54 15.89
C VAL A 25 35.07 -7.28 15.02
N GLU A 26 36.09 -7.07 14.19
CA GLU A 26 36.10 -5.94 13.25
C GLU A 26 35.00 -6.05 12.20
N LEU A 27 34.79 -7.25 11.64
CA LEU A 27 33.69 -7.52 10.70
C LEU A 27 32.32 -7.28 11.34
N ASP A 28 32.12 -7.74 12.57
CA ASP A 28 30.87 -7.54 13.30
C ASP A 28 30.62 -6.05 13.56
N ASN A 29 31.67 -5.28 13.88
CA ASN A 29 31.57 -3.82 14.05
C ASN A 29 31.19 -3.12 12.74
N ILE A 30 31.85 -3.45 11.63
CA ILE A 30 31.55 -2.89 10.31
C ILE A 30 30.11 -3.22 9.91
N TYR A 31 29.66 -4.45 10.16
CA TYR A 31 28.30 -4.88 9.87
C TYR A 31 27.27 -4.10 10.68
N ASN A 32 27.52 -3.90 11.99
CA ASN A 32 26.66 -3.10 12.84
C ASN A 32 26.61 -1.63 12.41
N GLU A 33 27.75 -1.06 12.02
CA GLU A 33 27.83 0.30 11.49
C GLU A 33 27.02 0.43 10.20
N PHE A 34 27.16 -0.52 9.28
CA PHE A 34 26.38 -0.57 8.04
C PHE A 34 24.87 -0.66 8.30
N ILE A 35 24.44 -1.53 9.23
CA ILE A 35 23.03 -1.60 9.65
C ILE A 35 22.55 -0.25 10.18
N ASN A 36 23.34 0.39 11.03
CA ASN A 36 22.98 1.69 11.60
C ASN A 36 22.86 2.77 10.52
N VAL A 37 23.77 2.79 9.54
CA VAL A 37 23.69 3.69 8.39
C VAL A 37 22.40 3.44 7.61
N ILE A 38 22.06 2.18 7.31
CA ILE A 38 20.81 1.83 6.63
C ILE A 38 19.60 2.28 7.45
N HIS A 39 19.56 1.99 8.75
CA HIS A 39 18.44 2.36 9.60
C HIS A 39 18.25 3.87 9.69
N ASN A 40 19.33 4.64 9.81
CA ASN A 40 19.29 6.10 9.84
C ASN A 40 18.79 6.66 8.51
N GLU A 41 19.38 6.19 7.41
CA GLU A 41 19.00 6.58 6.06
C GLU A 41 17.51 6.27 5.79
N MET A 42 17.05 5.07 6.18
CA MET A 42 15.65 4.68 6.05
C MET A 42 14.72 5.52 6.94
N ASN A 43 15.11 5.84 8.17
CA ASN A 43 14.29 6.65 9.07
C ASN A 43 14.17 8.11 8.65
N ASP A 44 15.22 8.65 8.03
CA ASP A 44 15.28 10.05 7.61
C ASP A 44 14.65 10.25 6.23
N LYS A 45 14.86 9.30 5.30
CA LYS A 45 14.40 9.44 3.90
C LYS A 45 13.05 8.81 3.60
N LEU A 46 12.59 7.84 4.41
CA LEU A 46 11.26 7.26 4.19
C LEU A 46 10.21 8.08 4.91
N ASP A 47 9.16 8.46 4.17
CA ASP A 47 7.99 9.11 4.75
C ASP A 47 7.38 8.20 5.83
N LYS A 48 7.42 8.68 7.08
CA LYS A 48 6.83 7.98 8.22
C LYS A 48 5.34 7.80 7.95
N LYS A 49 4.90 6.55 7.84
CA LYS A 49 3.48 6.20 7.63
C LYS A 49 2.61 6.95 8.63
N ILE A 50 1.72 7.79 8.11
CA ILE A 50 0.85 8.62 8.93
C ILE A 50 -0.06 7.70 9.74
N LYS A 51 0.01 7.79 11.08
CA LYS A 51 -0.85 6.99 11.97
C LYS A 51 -2.30 7.41 11.79
N ILE A 52 -3.17 6.46 11.46
CA ILE A 52 -4.60 6.71 11.28
C ILE A 52 -5.29 6.69 12.65
N MET A 53 -5.98 7.77 12.99
CA MET A 53 -6.74 7.90 14.23
C MET A 53 -8.07 7.14 14.18
N ASN A 54 -8.52 6.73 15.36
CA ASN A 54 -9.87 6.21 15.56
C ASN A 54 -10.85 7.36 15.85
N SER A 55 -11.97 7.35 15.15
CA SER A 55 -13.16 8.17 15.41
C SER A 55 -14.18 7.35 16.21
N VAL A 56 -15.14 8.02 16.83
CA VAL A 56 -16.31 7.38 17.45
C VAL A 56 -17.12 6.63 16.38
N ASN A 57 -17.15 7.13 15.14
CA ASN A 57 -17.80 6.50 14.00
C ASN A 57 -16.81 6.15 12.88
N ASN A 58 -16.34 4.90 12.88
CA ASN A 58 -15.40 4.40 11.88
C ASN A 58 -16.05 3.94 10.55
N LYS A 59 -17.36 4.13 10.33
CA LYS A 59 -18.03 3.67 9.10
C LYS A 59 -17.47 4.31 7.83
N LYS A 60 -17.04 5.58 7.93
CA LYS A 60 -16.43 6.32 6.81
C LYS A 60 -14.95 6.01 6.61
N ARG A 61 -14.31 5.34 7.57
CA ARG A 61 -12.93 4.92 7.48
C ARG A 61 -12.79 3.75 6.51
N ARG A 62 -11.97 3.95 5.47
CA ARG A 62 -11.78 2.99 4.38
C ARG A 62 -10.30 2.86 3.97
N PHE A 63 -9.39 3.00 4.92
CA PHE A 63 -7.93 3.01 4.68
C PHE A 63 -7.36 1.79 3.95
N LYS A 64 -8.06 0.66 3.98
CA LYS A 64 -7.68 -0.55 3.21
C LYS A 64 -8.06 -0.48 1.72
N LYS A 65 -8.78 0.56 1.29
CA LYS A 65 -9.17 0.73 -0.11
C LYS A 65 -8.02 1.36 -0.89
N ARG A 66 -7.80 0.88 -2.11
CA ARG A 66 -6.70 1.32 -2.99
C ARG A 66 -6.72 2.81 -3.34
N TRP A 67 -7.90 3.43 -3.34
CA TRP A 67 -8.07 4.86 -3.56
C TRP A 67 -7.83 5.72 -2.32
N TRP A 68 -7.47 5.13 -1.18
CA TRP A 68 -7.18 5.86 0.04
C TRP A 68 -5.73 6.38 0.00
N THR A 69 -5.57 7.69 0.04
CA THR A 69 -4.27 8.38 -0.01
C THR A 69 -3.81 8.83 1.38
N ASP A 70 -2.54 9.22 1.50
CA ASP A 70 -2.01 9.79 2.74
C ASP A 70 -2.69 11.12 3.09
N GLU A 71 -3.05 11.92 2.07
CA GLU A 71 -3.84 13.14 2.27
C GLU A 71 -5.21 12.83 2.90
N LEU A 72 -5.87 11.74 2.48
CA LEU A 72 -7.11 11.28 3.10
C LEU A 72 -6.90 10.85 4.55
N THR A 73 -5.76 10.24 4.88
CA THR A 73 -5.39 9.93 6.26
C THR A 73 -5.26 11.20 7.10
N VAL A 74 -4.57 12.23 6.58
CA VAL A 74 -4.43 13.52 7.28
C VAL A 74 -5.79 14.15 7.54
N LYS A 75 -6.65 14.25 6.51
CA LYS A 75 -8.00 14.81 6.64
C LYS A 75 -8.88 14.00 7.59
N TRP A 76 -8.79 12.66 7.55
CA TRP A 76 -9.50 11.80 8.48
C TRP A 76 -9.07 12.04 9.94
N ASN A 77 -7.78 12.20 10.19
CA ASN A 77 -7.27 12.53 11.51
C ASN A 77 -7.79 13.88 12.01
N GLN A 78 -7.85 14.89 11.14
CA GLN A 78 -8.46 16.20 11.47
C GLN A 78 -9.94 16.06 11.85
N VAL A 79 -10.70 15.22 11.13
CA VAL A 79 -12.09 14.91 11.47
C VAL A 79 -12.18 14.25 12.84
N CYS A 80 -11.33 13.28 13.14
CA CYS A 80 -11.32 12.58 14.42
C CYS A 80 -11.00 13.53 15.59
N LEU A 81 -10.04 14.44 15.41
CA LEU A 81 -9.68 15.45 16.41
C LEU A 81 -10.83 16.42 16.67
N ALA A 82 -11.43 16.97 15.60
CA ALA A 82 -12.56 17.88 15.71
C ALA A 82 -13.78 17.20 16.34
N GLU A 83 -14.04 15.93 16.01
CA GLU A 83 -15.11 15.14 16.61
C GLU A 83 -14.89 14.95 18.12
N LYS A 84 -13.67 14.59 18.53
CA LYS A 84 -13.33 14.43 19.96
C LYS A 84 -13.52 15.75 20.72
N GLN A 85 -13.02 16.85 20.18
CA GLN A 85 -13.16 18.18 20.80
C GLN A 85 -14.63 18.59 20.94
N TYR A 86 -15.43 18.37 19.90
CA TYR A 86 -16.87 18.63 19.91
C TYR A 86 -17.59 17.78 20.98
N LEU A 87 -17.36 16.47 21.00
CA LEU A 87 -18.06 15.54 21.91
C LEU A 87 -17.70 15.74 23.39
N HIS A 88 -16.47 16.18 23.69
CA HIS A 88 -16.02 16.42 25.07
C HIS A 88 -16.26 17.87 25.53
N CYS A 89 -16.90 18.72 24.71
CA CYS A 89 -17.17 20.10 25.08
C CYS A 89 -18.37 20.18 26.03
N THR A 90 -18.14 20.69 27.25
CA THR A 90 -19.18 20.88 28.27
C THR A 90 -19.88 22.25 28.19
N LYS A 91 -19.31 23.22 27.45
CA LYS A 91 -19.81 24.59 27.35
C LYS A 91 -20.70 24.78 26.11
N VAL A 92 -21.97 25.14 26.30
CA VAL A 92 -22.99 25.26 25.24
C VAL A 92 -22.57 26.19 24.09
N ASN A 93 -22.06 27.39 24.38
CA ASN A 93 -21.67 28.36 23.34
C ASN A 93 -20.46 27.89 22.52
N SER A 94 -19.46 27.28 23.17
CA SER A 94 -18.30 26.69 22.50
C SER A 94 -18.68 25.45 21.69
N ASN A 95 -19.72 24.73 22.10
CA ASN A 95 -20.20 23.52 21.45
C ASN A 95 -20.72 23.80 20.02
N THR A 96 -21.47 24.88 19.82
CA THR A 96 -21.95 25.28 18.49
C THR A 96 -20.81 25.57 17.52
N TYR A 97 -19.78 26.29 17.97
CA TYR A 97 -18.59 26.57 17.17
C TYR A 97 -17.78 25.30 16.83
N LEU A 98 -17.54 24.44 17.82
CA LEU A 98 -16.84 23.17 17.61
C LEU A 98 -17.61 22.23 16.68
N ARG A 99 -18.94 22.24 16.75
CA ARG A 99 -19.80 21.51 15.80
C ARG A 99 -19.59 22.00 14.37
N GLN A 100 -19.53 23.32 14.16
CA GLN A 100 -19.28 23.90 12.83
C GLN A 100 -17.91 23.48 12.29
N ILE A 101 -16.86 23.52 13.13
CA ILE A 101 -15.52 23.04 12.76
C ILE A 101 -15.57 21.57 12.36
N TYR A 102 -16.17 20.70 13.18
CA TYR A 102 -16.30 19.29 12.88
C TYR A 102 -17.03 19.04 11.55
N VAL A 103 -18.17 19.71 11.33
CA VAL A 103 -18.94 19.58 10.09
C VAL A 103 -18.13 20.06 8.89
N SER A 104 -17.38 21.15 9.02
CA SER A 104 -16.51 21.68 7.97
C SER A 104 -15.41 20.67 7.60
N LYS A 105 -14.66 20.18 8.59
CA LYS A 105 -13.61 19.16 8.36
C LYS A 105 -14.16 17.87 7.77
N ARG A 106 -15.35 17.45 8.19
CA ARG A 106 -16.03 16.30 7.61
C ARG A 106 -16.40 16.51 6.15
N LYS A 107 -16.90 17.69 5.78
CA LYS A 107 -17.21 18.05 4.38
C LYS A 107 -15.95 18.08 3.51
N GLU A 108 -14.86 18.67 4.01
CA GLU A 108 -13.55 18.65 3.33
C GLU A 108 -13.10 17.21 3.06
N PHE A 109 -13.15 16.35 4.08
CA PHE A 109 -12.80 14.93 3.94
C PHE A 109 -13.70 14.21 2.93
N ASP A 110 -15.02 14.37 3.02
CA ASP A 110 -15.97 13.69 2.14
C ASP A 110 -15.75 14.09 0.67
N LYS A 111 -15.48 15.37 0.41
CA LYS A 111 -15.17 15.89 -0.93
C LYS A 111 -13.89 15.24 -1.48
N LEU A 112 -12.81 15.25 -0.70
CA LEU A 112 -11.54 14.65 -1.11
C LEU A 112 -11.70 13.14 -1.33
N ALA A 113 -12.41 12.44 -0.44
CA ALA A 113 -12.62 11.01 -0.54
C ALA A 113 -13.37 10.63 -1.82
N GLN A 114 -14.37 11.43 -2.19
CA GLN A 114 -15.10 11.24 -3.44
C GLN A 114 -14.21 11.52 -4.66
N GLN A 115 -13.38 12.57 -4.61
CA GLN A 115 -12.44 12.89 -5.68
C GLN A 115 -11.43 11.76 -5.91
N SER A 116 -10.73 11.30 -4.87
CA SER A 116 -9.75 10.22 -4.97
C SER A 116 -10.40 8.92 -5.46
N LYS A 117 -11.62 8.61 -5.02
CA LYS A 117 -12.37 7.45 -5.47
C LYS A 117 -12.71 7.52 -6.96
N ARG A 118 -13.18 8.67 -7.45
CA ARG A 118 -13.49 8.89 -8.87
C ARG A 118 -12.24 8.80 -9.73
N GLN A 119 -11.15 9.43 -9.29
CA GLN A 119 -9.88 9.38 -9.99
C GLN A 119 -9.34 7.95 -10.11
N TYR A 120 -9.37 7.18 -9.03
CA TYR A 120 -8.97 5.77 -9.06
C TYR A 120 -9.82 4.95 -10.04
N TRP A 121 -11.14 5.14 -10.03
CA TRP A 121 -12.03 4.44 -10.95
C TRP A 121 -11.81 4.85 -12.41
N HIS A 122 -11.51 6.12 -12.68
CA HIS A 122 -11.12 6.60 -14.00
C HIS A 122 -9.87 5.88 -14.50
N ILE A 123 -8.82 5.81 -13.67
CA ILE A 123 -7.58 5.12 -14.02
C ILE A 123 -7.85 3.64 -14.31
N CYS A 124 -8.61 2.95 -13.45
CA CYS A 124 -8.96 1.56 -13.70
C CYS A 124 -9.76 1.36 -15.00
N GLN A 125 -10.63 2.31 -15.35
CA GLN A 125 -11.38 2.29 -16.60
C GLN A 125 -10.45 2.49 -17.80
N GLU A 126 -9.53 3.45 -17.75
CA GLU A 126 -8.53 3.67 -18.81
C GLU A 126 -7.63 2.46 -19.01
N GLU A 127 -7.18 1.82 -17.92
CA GLU A 127 -6.45 0.55 -18.00
C GLU A 127 -7.25 -0.53 -18.72
N LEU A 128 -8.56 -0.64 -18.46
CA LEU A 128 -9.42 -1.61 -19.12
C LEU A 128 -9.61 -1.29 -20.61
N VAL A 129 -9.83 -0.02 -20.96
CA VAL A 129 -9.92 0.42 -22.35
C VAL A 129 -8.63 0.14 -23.12
N ASN A 130 -7.48 0.41 -22.50
CA ASN A 130 -6.17 0.12 -23.09
C ASN A 130 -5.91 -1.39 -23.23
N LEU A 131 -6.33 -2.19 -22.25
CA LEU A 131 -6.28 -3.65 -22.37
C LEU A 131 -7.15 -4.14 -23.52
N ASN A 132 -8.36 -3.61 -23.68
CA ASN A 132 -9.22 -4.02 -24.79
C ASN A 132 -8.57 -3.74 -26.15
N LYS A 133 -7.93 -2.57 -26.32
CA LYS A 133 -7.29 -2.19 -27.60
C LYS A 133 -6.05 -3.02 -27.95
N ASN A 134 -5.28 -3.44 -26.93
CA ASN A 134 -3.97 -4.09 -27.14
C ASN A 134 -4.02 -5.61 -26.96
N ASP A 135 -4.85 -6.11 -26.04
CA ASP A 135 -5.02 -7.53 -25.72
C ASP A 135 -6.48 -7.81 -25.26
N PRO A 136 -7.41 -7.96 -26.22
CA PRO A 136 -8.81 -8.28 -25.97
C PRO A 136 -9.02 -9.52 -25.11
N ARG A 137 -8.12 -10.52 -25.19
CA ARG A 137 -8.22 -11.74 -24.38
C ARG A 137 -7.96 -11.46 -22.91
N GLN A 138 -6.95 -10.65 -22.59
CA GLN A 138 -6.68 -10.23 -21.21
C GLN A 138 -7.76 -9.31 -20.66
N PHE A 139 -8.34 -8.44 -21.50
CA PHE A 139 -9.50 -7.63 -21.12
C PHE A 139 -10.66 -8.51 -20.62
N TRP A 140 -11.10 -9.49 -21.42
CA TRP A 140 -12.21 -10.36 -21.02
C TRP A 140 -11.88 -11.23 -19.81
N ARG A 141 -10.64 -11.68 -19.63
CA ARG A 141 -10.21 -12.35 -18.38
C ARG A 141 -10.34 -11.43 -17.17
N LYS A 142 -9.96 -10.15 -17.29
CA LYS A 142 -10.05 -9.16 -16.20
C LYS A 142 -11.52 -8.84 -15.90
N ILE A 143 -12.38 -8.74 -16.92
CA ILE A 143 -13.82 -8.53 -16.80
C ILE A 143 -14.56 -9.73 -16.22
N GLY A 144 -14.27 -10.96 -16.66
CA GLY A 144 -14.90 -12.18 -16.14
C GLY A 144 -14.65 -12.42 -14.64
N ASN A 145 -13.62 -11.77 -14.08
CA ASN A 145 -13.34 -11.75 -12.65
C ASN A 145 -14.15 -10.69 -11.87
N ILE A 146 -14.90 -9.82 -12.55
CA ILE A 146 -15.74 -8.78 -11.97
C ILE A 146 -17.13 -9.37 -11.70
N GLY A 147 -17.50 -9.45 -10.41
CA GLY A 147 -18.80 -9.98 -9.97
C GLY A 147 -18.75 -10.60 -8.57
N ILE A 148 -19.92 -10.92 -8.02
CA ILE A 148 -20.07 -11.74 -6.81
C ILE A 148 -19.75 -13.19 -7.23
N GLY A 149 -19.00 -13.94 -6.41
CA GLY A 149 -18.32 -15.18 -6.84
C GLY A 149 -19.20 -16.19 -7.61
N ASN A 150 -20.48 -16.32 -7.27
CA ASN A 150 -21.41 -17.24 -7.93
C ASN A 150 -21.96 -16.73 -9.27
N ASP A 151 -21.88 -15.44 -9.54
CA ASP A 151 -22.40 -14.79 -10.76
C ASP A 151 -21.28 -14.45 -11.77
N ARG A 152 -20.03 -14.80 -11.46
CA ARG A 152 -18.89 -14.55 -12.33
C ARG A 152 -18.96 -15.48 -13.54
N GLN A 153 -19.28 -14.90 -14.70
CA GLN A 153 -19.18 -15.57 -15.98
C GLN A 153 -17.70 -15.58 -16.40
N SER A 154 -17.03 -16.73 -16.24
CA SER A 154 -15.64 -16.92 -16.68
C SER A 154 -15.51 -17.15 -18.18
N LYS A 155 -16.63 -17.45 -18.86
CA LYS A 155 -16.68 -17.61 -20.30
C LYS A 155 -16.72 -16.24 -20.97
N ILE A 156 -15.74 -15.99 -21.84
CA ILE A 156 -15.80 -14.91 -22.83
C ILE A 156 -17.07 -15.16 -23.65
N PRO A 157 -17.92 -14.14 -23.89
CA PRO A 157 -19.04 -14.29 -24.81
C PRO A 157 -18.52 -14.82 -26.14
N ASN A 158 -19.02 -15.97 -26.58
CA ASN A 158 -18.59 -16.59 -27.83
C ASN A 158 -19.40 -16.09 -29.03
N GLU A 159 -20.38 -15.21 -28.80
CA GLU A 159 -21.32 -14.76 -29.80
C GLU A 159 -21.29 -13.23 -29.84
N MET A 160 -21.15 -12.66 -31.04
CA MET A 160 -21.22 -11.21 -31.27
C MET A 160 -22.27 -10.94 -32.34
N LEU A 161 -23.14 -9.96 -32.06
CA LEU A 161 -24.07 -9.44 -33.05
C LEU A 161 -23.32 -8.46 -33.95
N ARG A 162 -23.27 -8.77 -35.25
CA ARG A 162 -22.70 -7.89 -36.27
C ARG A 162 -23.72 -6.81 -36.67
N SER A 163 -23.26 -5.78 -37.38
CA SER A 163 -24.08 -4.67 -37.85
C SER A 163 -25.15 -5.05 -38.87
N ASP A 164 -25.08 -6.26 -39.43
CA ASP A 164 -26.05 -6.88 -40.35
C ASP A 164 -27.06 -7.78 -39.62
N GLU A 165 -27.16 -7.68 -38.28
CA GLU A 165 -27.98 -8.52 -37.41
C GLU A 165 -27.60 -10.02 -37.41
N SER A 166 -26.52 -10.41 -38.09
CA SER A 166 -26.01 -11.77 -38.03
C SER A 166 -25.22 -12.02 -36.74
N VAL A 167 -25.32 -13.24 -36.22
CA VAL A 167 -24.56 -13.68 -35.06
C VAL A 167 -23.30 -14.38 -35.57
N THR A 168 -22.12 -13.87 -35.20
CA THR A 168 -20.85 -14.59 -35.42
C THR A 168 -20.41 -15.29 -34.14
N ASN A 169 -20.01 -16.56 -34.29
CA ASN A 169 -19.43 -17.36 -33.22
C ASN A 169 -17.91 -17.52 -33.36
N ASN A 170 -17.31 -16.80 -34.30
CA ASN A 170 -15.89 -16.88 -34.57
C ASN A 170 -15.11 -16.06 -33.54
N MET A 171 -14.25 -16.74 -32.78
CA MET A 171 -13.49 -16.14 -31.68
C MET A 171 -12.54 -15.03 -32.16
N ASP A 172 -12.04 -15.11 -33.39
CA ASP A 172 -11.17 -14.07 -33.94
C ASP A 172 -11.96 -12.80 -34.28
N ASP A 173 -13.21 -12.93 -34.74
CA ASP A 173 -14.09 -11.78 -34.98
C ASP A 173 -14.55 -11.13 -33.67
N VAL A 174 -14.87 -11.96 -32.67
CA VAL A 174 -15.28 -11.51 -31.32
C VAL A 174 -14.16 -10.75 -30.60
N LEU A 175 -12.91 -11.12 -30.87
CA LEU A 175 -11.72 -10.49 -30.29
C LEU A 175 -11.16 -9.34 -31.14
N GLN A 176 -11.69 -9.06 -32.34
CA GLN A 176 -11.19 -7.98 -33.22
C GLN A 176 -11.80 -6.59 -32.96
N ILE A 177 -12.51 -6.41 -31.84
CA ILE A 177 -13.17 -5.14 -31.46
C ILE A 177 -12.17 -4.04 -31.09
#